data_AF-A0A329T5X7-F1
#
_entry.id   AF-A0A329T5X7-F1
#
_cell.length_a   1.000
_cell.length_b   1.000
_cell.length_c   1.000
_cell.angle_alpha   90.00
_cell.angle_beta   90.00
_cell.angle_gamma   90.00
#
_symmetry.space_group_name_H-M   'P 1'
#
loop_
_entity.id
_entity.type
_entity.pdbx_description
1 polymer ?
#
loop_
_entity_poly.entity_id
_entity_poly.type
_entity_poly.pdbx_seq_one_letter_code
_entity_poly.pdbx_strand_id
1 'polypeptide(L)'
;MSDDGVHVTSRIRDPELVDALEAASDEMGSRSEAIRAAVRETYVGDSDETNDRADEIPVKARDAHRDLVEWAGVGGRLELDTAESVLANQLNIQKEAVRKTVIYPLKRENALRVHQGIHTVTLVIGRLDGDEVEPHEPPASTSGDAVADGGETRERLDELAAASTEVADGDE
;
A
#
# COMPACT_ATOMS: atom_id res chain seq x y z
N MET A 1 -13.91 -12.36 47.63
CA MET A 1 -12.63 -12.00 47.00
C MET A 1 -12.77 -10.55 46.61
N SER A 2 -12.01 -9.65 47.23
CA SER A 2 -12.08 -8.22 46.93
C SER A 2 -11.39 -7.99 45.59
N ASP A 3 -12.14 -7.48 44.62
CA ASP A 3 -11.61 -6.99 43.35
C ASP A 3 -10.86 -5.67 43.67
N ASP A 4 -9.55 -5.77 43.87
CA ASP A 4 -8.70 -4.60 44.15
C ASP A 4 -8.40 -3.90 42.81
N GLY A 5 -9.42 -3.30 42.21
CA GLY A 5 -9.31 -2.56 40.97
C GLY A 5 -8.54 -1.25 41.18
N VAL A 6 -7.61 -0.94 40.28
CA VAL A 6 -6.87 0.34 40.31
C VAL A 6 -7.80 1.46 39.82
N HIS A 7 -8.06 2.45 40.67
CA HIS A 7 -8.85 3.62 40.31
C HIS A 7 -7.97 4.70 39.66
N VAL A 8 -8.30 5.08 38.42
CA VAL A 8 -7.56 6.08 37.65
C VAL A 8 -8.45 7.28 37.35
N THR A 9 -7.93 8.50 37.52
CA THR A 9 -8.64 9.75 37.16
C THR A 9 -7.73 10.65 36.36
N SER A 10 -8.25 11.23 35.28
CA SER A 10 -7.55 12.27 34.52
C SER A 10 -8.53 13.36 34.06
N ARG A 11 -8.02 14.56 33.76
CA ARG A 11 -8.81 15.66 33.21
C ARG A 11 -8.44 15.87 31.75
N ILE A 12 -9.44 15.81 30.88
CA ILE A 12 -9.31 16.13 29.45
C ILE A 12 -9.71 17.60 29.27
N ARG A 13 -8.84 18.38 28.63
CA ARG A 13 -9.08 19.81 28.33
C ARG A 13 -9.21 20.12 26.85
N ASP A 14 -8.79 19.17 26.02
CA ASP A 14 -8.87 19.30 24.58
C ASP A 14 -10.35 19.20 24.16
N PRO A 15 -10.93 20.23 23.54
CA PRO A 15 -12.34 20.24 23.16
C PRO A 15 -12.66 19.13 22.14
N GLU A 16 -11.76 18.81 21.21
CA GLU A 16 -12.00 17.77 20.22
C GLU A 16 -12.07 16.38 20.87
N LEU A 17 -11.23 16.13 21.88
CA LEU A 17 -11.28 14.88 22.65
C LEU A 17 -12.51 14.79 23.55
N VAL A 18 -12.99 15.93 24.05
CA VAL A 18 -14.24 15.97 24.85
C VAL A 18 -15.42 15.64 23.95
N ASP A 19 -15.54 16.27 22.79
CA ASP A 19 -16.63 16.03 21.84
C ASP A 19 -16.63 14.58 21.36
N ALA A 20 -15.45 14.03 21.01
CA ALA A 20 -15.31 12.63 20.62
C ALA A 20 -15.72 11.66 21.75
N LEU A 21 -15.36 11.97 23.01
CA LEU A 21 -15.75 11.16 24.16
C LEU A 21 -17.24 11.22 24.44
N GLU A 22 -17.89 12.38 24.25
CA GLU A 22 -19.34 12.50 24.41
C GLU A 22 -20.09 11.69 23.34
N ALA A 23 -19.67 11.78 22.08
CA ALA A 23 -20.24 10.96 21.01
C ALA A 23 -20.09 9.45 21.29
N ALA A 24 -18.90 9.01 21.71
CA ALA A 24 -18.66 7.61 22.08
C ALA A 24 -19.46 7.19 23.32
N SER A 25 -19.68 8.10 24.27
CA SER A 25 -20.50 7.86 25.46
C SER A 25 -21.97 7.67 25.11
N ASP A 26 -22.49 8.42 24.15
CA ASP A 26 -23.88 8.28 23.70
C ASP A 26 -24.10 6.93 23.01
N GLU A 27 -23.12 6.45 22.23
CA GLU A 27 -23.14 5.13 21.61
C GLU A 27 -23.04 3.98 22.64
N MET A 28 -22.10 4.09 23.58
CA MET A 28 -21.78 3.04 24.55
C MET A 28 -22.64 3.10 25.83
N GLY A 29 -23.49 4.13 25.97
CA GLY A 29 -24.35 4.37 27.12
C GLY A 29 -23.64 4.87 28.38
N SER A 30 -22.30 5.03 28.36
CA SER A 30 -21.55 5.59 29.49
C SER A 30 -20.15 6.07 29.09
N ARG A 31 -19.75 7.25 29.60
CA ARG A 31 -18.38 7.77 29.48
C ARG A 31 -17.34 6.80 30.04
N SER A 32 -17.67 6.09 31.12
CA SER A 32 -16.73 5.13 31.71
C SER A 32 -16.52 3.92 30.79
N GLU A 33 -17.57 3.49 30.09
CA GLU A 33 -17.45 2.40 29.13
C GLU A 33 -16.71 2.85 27.87
N ALA A 34 -16.98 4.07 27.37
CA ALA A 34 -16.24 4.65 26.26
C ALA A 34 -14.73 4.77 26.57
N ILE A 35 -14.35 5.23 27.77
CA ILE A 35 -12.94 5.29 28.19
C ILE A 35 -12.34 3.88 28.30
N ARG A 36 -13.06 2.92 28.90
CA ARG A 36 -12.59 1.52 29.00
C ARG A 36 -12.39 0.91 27.62
N ALA A 37 -13.32 1.13 26.68
CA ALA A 37 -13.23 0.67 25.31
C ALA A 37 -12.04 1.30 24.58
N ALA A 38 -11.86 2.62 24.66
CA ALA A 38 -10.73 3.31 24.03
C ALA A 38 -9.37 2.85 24.60
N VAL A 39 -9.27 2.68 25.92
CA VAL A 39 -8.06 2.15 26.56
C VAL A 39 -7.82 0.69 26.16
N ARG A 40 -8.87 -0.13 26.09
CA ARG A 40 -8.80 -1.51 25.61
C ARG A 40 -8.34 -1.55 24.16
N GLU A 41 -8.94 -0.78 23.26
CA GLU A 41 -8.57 -0.72 21.85
C GLU A 41 -7.12 -0.26 21.66
N THR A 42 -6.69 0.78 22.38
CA THR A 42 -5.37 1.38 22.19
C THR A 42 -4.24 0.55 22.80
N TYR A 43 -4.47 -0.02 24.00
CA TYR A 43 -3.40 -0.65 24.79
C TYR A 43 -3.56 -2.15 25.00
N VAL A 44 -4.78 -2.68 24.85
CA VAL A 44 -5.06 -4.11 25.04
C VAL A 44 -5.27 -4.78 23.68
N GLY A 45 -5.72 -4.04 22.66
CA GLY A 45 -6.22 -4.59 21.40
C GLY A 45 -7.54 -5.31 21.63
N ASP A 46 -8.63 -4.90 20.96
CA ASP A 46 -9.86 -5.67 21.07
C ASP A 46 -9.72 -7.00 20.32
N SER A 47 -9.64 -8.07 21.10
CA SER A 47 -9.41 -9.43 20.67
C SER A 47 -10.68 -10.16 20.20
N ASP A 48 -11.67 -9.43 19.66
CA ASP A 48 -12.80 -10.01 18.90
C ASP A 48 -12.70 -9.78 17.38
N GLU A 49 -11.64 -9.12 16.90
CA GLU A 49 -11.10 -9.30 15.55
C GLU A 49 -9.56 -9.36 15.64
N THR A 50 -9.03 -10.55 15.93
CA THR A 50 -7.60 -10.93 15.96
C THR A 50 -6.70 -10.04 15.07
N ASN A 51 -6.12 -8.99 15.66
CA ASN A 51 -5.06 -8.19 15.05
C ASN A 51 -3.89 -8.05 16.04
N ASP A 52 -3.55 -9.18 16.69
CA ASP A 52 -2.37 -9.36 17.53
C ASP A 52 -1.10 -9.29 16.68
N ARG A 53 -0.57 -8.06 16.56
CA ARG A 53 0.85 -7.65 16.42
C ARG A 53 0.87 -6.15 16.10
N ALA A 54 0.57 -5.32 17.10
CA ALA A 54 0.43 -3.88 16.87
C ALA A 54 1.74 -3.16 16.50
N ASP A 55 2.92 -3.77 16.67
CA ASP A 55 4.22 -3.21 16.26
C ASP A 55 4.93 -4.01 15.15
N GLU A 56 4.34 -5.12 14.69
CA GLU A 56 4.96 -5.95 13.66
C GLU A 56 4.04 -6.06 12.44
N ILE A 57 4.55 -5.70 11.27
CA ILE A 57 3.82 -5.82 10.00
C ILE A 57 3.26 -7.24 9.87
N PRO A 58 1.94 -7.41 9.69
CA PRO A 58 1.34 -8.72 9.49
C PRO A 58 2.08 -9.50 8.39
N VAL A 59 2.28 -10.80 8.57
CA VAL A 59 3.03 -11.63 7.59
C VAL A 59 2.46 -11.47 6.17
N LYS A 60 1.13 -11.44 6.04
CA LYS A 60 0.44 -11.18 4.76
C LYS A 60 0.76 -9.82 4.17
N ALA A 61 0.92 -8.79 5.00
CA ALA A 61 1.30 -7.46 4.55
C ALA A 61 2.78 -7.41 4.13
N ARG A 62 3.66 -8.16 4.79
CA ARG A 62 5.07 -8.31 4.34
C ARG A 62 5.17 -9.04 3.01
N ASP A 63 4.43 -10.13 2.84
CA ASP A 63 4.38 -10.88 1.58
C ASP A 63 3.84 -10.00 0.45
N ALA A 64 2.76 -9.26 0.73
CA ALA A 64 2.21 -8.29 -0.21
C ALA A 64 3.21 -7.18 -0.59
N HIS A 65 4.00 -6.68 0.36
CA HIS A 65 5.02 -5.68 0.09
C HIS A 65 6.11 -6.23 -0.83
N ARG A 66 6.58 -7.46 -0.58
CA ARG A 66 7.52 -8.14 -1.49
C ARG A 66 6.95 -8.24 -2.90
N ASP A 67 5.70 -8.66 -3.03
CA ASP A 67 5.04 -8.79 -4.32
C ASP A 67 4.90 -7.43 -5.02
N LEU A 68 4.53 -6.36 -4.30
CA LEU A 68 4.49 -5.00 -4.86
C LEU A 68 5.87 -4.53 -5.34
N VAL A 69 6.93 -4.80 -4.58
CA VAL A 69 8.31 -4.48 -4.95
C VAL A 69 8.76 -5.27 -6.18
N GLU A 70 8.38 -6.53 -6.31
CA GLU A 70 8.67 -7.33 -7.51
C GLU A 70 7.96 -6.77 -8.76
N TRP A 71 6.72 -6.28 -8.60
CA TRP A 71 5.92 -5.77 -9.71
C TRP A 71 6.33 -4.39 -10.21
N ALA A 72 6.58 -3.45 -9.29
CA ALA A 72 6.78 -2.04 -9.66
C ALA A 72 8.12 -1.47 -9.16
N GLY A 73 8.89 -2.22 -8.37
CA GLY A 73 10.13 -1.76 -7.77
C GLY A 73 9.92 -0.81 -6.59
N VAL A 74 10.97 -0.61 -5.80
CA VAL A 74 11.01 0.44 -4.77
C VAL A 74 11.00 1.82 -5.44
N GLY A 75 10.15 2.72 -4.97
CA GLY A 75 9.86 4.02 -5.60
C GLY A 75 8.88 3.92 -6.78
N GLY A 76 8.48 2.69 -7.15
CA GLY A 76 7.51 2.42 -8.19
C GLY A 76 6.14 3.00 -7.88
N ARG A 77 5.43 3.41 -8.93
CA ARG A 77 4.08 3.96 -8.84
C ARG A 77 3.08 2.98 -9.44
N LEU A 78 2.01 2.68 -8.72
CA LEU A 78 0.94 1.82 -9.18
C LEU A 78 -0.42 2.45 -8.87
N GLU A 79 -1.38 2.34 -9.76
CA GLU A 79 -2.74 2.78 -9.44
C GLU A 79 -3.32 1.91 -8.32
N LEU A 80 -4.02 2.54 -7.38
CA LEU A 80 -4.58 1.85 -6.22
C LEU A 80 -5.54 0.74 -6.61
N ASP A 81 -6.39 0.99 -7.60
CA ASP A 81 -7.34 -0.02 -8.07
C ASP A 81 -6.64 -1.24 -8.69
N THR A 82 -5.52 -0.99 -9.40
CA THR A 82 -4.67 -2.04 -9.97
C THR A 82 -3.94 -2.80 -8.88
N ALA A 83 -3.33 -2.10 -7.92
CA ALA A 83 -2.65 -2.70 -6.78
C ALA A 83 -3.60 -3.58 -5.95
N GLU A 84 -4.80 -3.08 -5.66
CA GLU A 84 -5.84 -3.81 -4.95
C GLU A 84 -6.27 -5.07 -5.71
N SER A 85 -6.43 -4.98 -7.03
CA SER A 85 -6.80 -6.14 -7.86
C SER A 85 -5.71 -7.22 -7.87
N VAL A 86 -4.44 -6.82 -8.03
CA VAL A 86 -3.29 -7.73 -8.02
C VAL A 86 -3.15 -8.41 -6.66
N LEU A 87 -3.23 -7.64 -5.58
CA LEU A 87 -3.11 -8.17 -4.21
C LEU A 87 -4.31 -9.04 -3.80
N ALA A 88 -5.52 -8.69 -4.22
CA ALA A 88 -6.70 -9.50 -3.98
C ALA A 88 -6.55 -10.89 -4.60
N ASN A 89 -6.11 -10.94 -5.86
CA ASN A 89 -5.87 -12.20 -6.55
C ASN A 89 -4.74 -13.02 -5.89
N GLN A 90 -3.62 -12.37 -5.56
CA GLN A 90 -2.43 -13.04 -5.04
C GLN A 90 -2.63 -13.57 -3.61
N LEU A 91 -3.29 -12.80 -2.75
CA LEU A 91 -3.54 -13.17 -1.36
C LEU A 91 -4.85 -13.95 -1.18
N ASN A 92 -5.61 -14.14 -2.27
CA ASN A 92 -6.93 -14.77 -2.29
C ASN A 92 -7.89 -14.14 -1.26
N ILE A 93 -7.96 -12.81 -1.25
CA ILE A 93 -8.85 -12.02 -0.38
C ILE A 93 -9.70 -11.07 -1.21
N GLN A 94 -10.79 -10.57 -0.62
CA GLN A 94 -11.64 -9.58 -1.28
C GLN A 94 -10.90 -8.24 -1.44
N LYS A 95 -11.17 -7.54 -2.55
CA LYS A 95 -10.56 -6.25 -2.89
C LYS A 95 -10.71 -5.22 -1.75
N GLU A 96 -11.88 -5.16 -1.14
CA GLU A 96 -12.16 -4.27 -0.01
C GLU A 96 -11.33 -4.61 1.25
N ALA A 97 -11.06 -5.90 1.47
CA ALA A 97 -10.25 -6.37 2.59
C ALA A 97 -8.76 -6.04 2.42
N VAL A 98 -8.26 -5.90 1.18
CA VAL A 98 -6.86 -5.55 0.89
C VAL A 98 -6.47 -4.22 1.58
N ARG A 99 -7.38 -3.25 1.62
CA ARG A 99 -7.10 -1.97 2.29
C ARG A 99 -6.81 -2.11 3.77
N LYS A 100 -7.69 -2.81 4.50
CA LYS A 100 -7.58 -2.99 5.96
C LYS A 100 -6.42 -3.93 6.33
N THR A 101 -6.24 -5.00 5.55
CA THR A 101 -5.28 -6.08 5.88
C THR A 101 -3.85 -5.81 5.38
N VAL A 102 -3.68 -5.02 4.33
CA VAL A 102 -2.36 -4.83 3.68
C VAL A 102 -1.98 -3.37 3.56
N ILE A 103 -2.81 -2.55 2.90
CA ILE A 103 -2.44 -1.16 2.58
C ILE A 103 -2.27 -0.33 3.86
N TYR A 104 -3.20 -0.46 4.81
CA TYR A 104 -3.16 0.31 6.05
C TYR A 104 -1.94 -0.05 6.93
N PRO A 105 -1.65 -1.35 7.21
CA PRO A 105 -0.42 -1.74 7.91
C PRO A 105 0.86 -1.24 7.23
N LEU A 106 0.96 -1.36 5.90
CA LEU A 106 2.15 -0.92 5.18
C LEU A 106 2.31 0.61 5.11
N LYS A 107 1.19 1.35 5.07
CA LYS A 107 1.21 2.82 5.16
C LYS A 107 1.71 3.28 6.52
N ARG A 108 1.30 2.60 7.60
CA ARG A 108 1.70 2.94 8.98
C ARG A 108 3.21 2.85 9.19
N GLU A 109 3.85 1.86 8.56
CA GLU A 109 5.31 1.67 8.62
C GLU A 109 6.08 2.43 7.53
N ASN A 110 5.46 3.41 6.86
CA ASN A 110 6.05 4.17 5.74
C ASN A 110 6.52 3.33 4.52
N ALA A 111 6.15 2.05 4.47
CA ALA A 111 6.45 1.16 3.35
C ALA A 111 5.56 1.43 2.12
N LEU A 112 4.49 2.23 2.25
CA LEU A 112 3.66 2.71 1.15
C LEU A 112 3.24 4.17 1.37
N ARG A 113 3.26 4.97 0.30
CA ARG A 113 2.62 6.30 0.28
C ARG A 113 1.48 6.32 -0.72
N VAL A 114 0.35 6.91 -0.32
CA VAL A 114 -0.82 7.07 -1.17
C VAL A 114 -0.93 8.52 -1.62
N HIS A 115 -0.93 8.75 -2.92
CA HIS A 115 -1.10 10.05 -3.55
C HIS A 115 -2.47 10.11 -4.24
N GLN A 116 -3.32 11.04 -3.82
CA GLN A 116 -4.62 11.25 -4.43
C GLN A 116 -4.51 12.28 -5.57
N GLY A 117 -4.67 11.82 -6.81
CA GLY A 117 -4.83 12.70 -7.97
C GLY A 117 -6.30 13.10 -8.19
N ILE A 118 -6.53 13.89 -9.24
CA ILE A 118 -7.86 14.42 -9.58
C ILE A 118 -8.83 13.28 -10.00
N HIS A 119 -8.31 12.27 -10.71
CA HIS A 119 -9.12 11.17 -11.25
C HIS A 119 -8.66 9.78 -10.81
N THR A 120 -7.43 9.65 -10.30
CA THR A 120 -6.85 8.37 -9.92
C THR A 120 -6.07 8.49 -8.62
N VAL A 121 -6.08 7.41 -7.83
CA VAL A 121 -5.28 7.31 -6.61
C VAL A 121 -4.07 6.43 -6.93
N THR A 122 -2.87 6.91 -6.61
CA THR A 122 -1.60 6.24 -6.91
C THR A 122 -0.90 5.84 -5.62
N LEU A 123 -0.43 4.60 -5.56
CA LEU A 123 0.46 4.08 -4.54
C LEU A 123 1.92 4.23 -4.98
N VAL A 124 2.77 4.71 -4.07
CA VAL A 124 4.22 4.73 -4.19
C VAL A 124 4.79 3.72 -3.23
N ILE A 125 5.60 2.79 -3.74
CA ILE A 125 6.13 1.67 -2.96
C ILE A 125 7.44 2.08 -2.26
N GLY A 126 7.51 1.87 -0.96
CA GLY A 126 8.65 2.17 -0.12
C GLY A 126 9.48 0.97 0.28
N ARG A 127 10.45 1.18 1.17
CA ARG A 127 11.20 0.08 1.82
C ARG A 127 10.54 -0.28 3.15
N LEU A 128 10.65 -1.55 3.54
CA LEU A 128 10.11 -2.06 4.79
C LEU A 128 11.02 -1.73 5.99
N ASP A 129 12.32 -1.54 5.76
CA ASP A 129 13.36 -1.32 6.78
C ASP A 129 13.57 0.15 7.12
N GLY A 130 12.50 0.92 7.31
CA GLY A 130 12.55 2.27 7.91
C GLY A 130 13.34 3.37 7.21
N ASP A 131 14.07 3.07 6.12
CA ASP A 131 14.75 4.09 5.35
C ASP A 131 13.73 4.90 4.55
N GLU A 132 13.69 6.17 4.91
CA GLU A 132 12.82 7.20 4.37
C GLU A 132 12.81 7.15 2.84
N VAL A 133 11.62 6.91 2.28
CA VAL A 133 11.40 7.03 0.84
C VAL A 133 11.42 8.51 0.53
N GLU A 134 12.61 9.03 0.22
CA GLU A 134 12.79 10.32 -0.41
C GLU A 134 11.89 10.36 -1.67
N PRO A 135 10.94 11.30 -1.76
CA PRO A 135 10.22 11.49 -2.99
C PRO A 135 11.23 11.92 -4.05
N HIS A 136 11.45 11.09 -5.07
CA HIS A 136 12.12 11.59 -6.26
C HIS A 136 11.20 12.65 -6.87
N GLU A 137 11.56 13.92 -6.62
CA GLU A 137 11.00 15.08 -7.26
C GLU A 137 10.96 14.80 -8.78
N PRO A 138 9.83 15.06 -9.47
CA PRO A 138 9.82 14.88 -10.91
C PRO A 138 10.99 15.69 -11.48
N PRO A 139 11.80 15.17 -12.42
CA PRO A 139 12.76 16.03 -13.10
C PRO A 139 11.95 17.19 -13.66
N ALA A 140 12.28 18.40 -13.20
CA ALA A 140 11.76 19.62 -13.74
C ALA A 140 11.83 19.49 -15.27
N SER A 141 10.69 19.64 -15.95
CA SER A 141 10.66 19.80 -17.40
C SER A 141 11.56 20.98 -17.73
N THR A 142 12.82 20.68 -18.06
CA THR A 142 13.70 21.63 -18.72
C THR A 142 13.12 21.79 -20.11
N SER A 143 12.26 22.79 -20.27
CA SER A 143 12.11 23.47 -21.56
C SER A 143 13.50 23.88 -22.01
N GLY A 144 14.08 23.12 -22.94
CA GLY A 144 15.42 23.32 -23.46
C GLY A 144 15.74 22.33 -24.57
N ASP A 145 15.62 22.82 -25.81
CA ASP A 145 16.02 22.24 -27.09
C ASP A 145 15.35 20.94 -27.58
N ALA A 146 14.30 21.14 -28.36
CA ALA A 146 13.92 20.24 -29.43
C ALA A 146 15.00 20.26 -30.53
N VAL A 147 15.91 19.28 -30.51
CA VAL A 147 16.60 18.84 -31.72
C VAL A 147 15.74 17.77 -32.38
N ALA A 148 14.98 18.20 -33.39
CA ALA A 148 14.35 17.29 -34.33
C ALA A 148 15.44 16.67 -35.21
N ASP A 149 15.82 15.42 -34.93
CA ASP A 149 16.45 14.55 -35.91
C ASP A 149 15.55 13.32 -36.07
N GLY A 150 14.47 13.53 -36.82
CA GLY A 150 13.61 12.48 -37.32
C GLY A 150 13.94 12.24 -38.78
N GLY A 151 14.60 11.13 -39.09
CA GLY A 151 14.85 10.74 -40.47
C GLY A 151 15.65 9.46 -40.60
N GLU A 152 14.97 8.40 -41.05
CA GLU A 152 15.55 7.22 -41.71
C GLU A 152 16.15 6.10 -40.86
N THR A 153 15.26 5.25 -40.33
CA THR A 153 15.50 3.80 -40.35
C THR A 153 14.43 3.13 -41.21
N ARG A 154 14.59 3.32 -42.52
CA ARG A 154 14.04 2.45 -43.55
C ARG A 154 14.86 1.14 -43.58
N GLU A 155 14.15 0.04 -43.76
CA GLU A 155 14.62 -1.13 -44.53
C GLU A 155 15.90 -1.84 -44.04
N ARG A 156 15.79 -2.77 -43.08
CA ARG A 156 16.66 -3.98 -43.00
C ARG A 156 16.03 -5.08 -42.11
N LEU A 157 14.83 -5.54 -42.46
CA LEU A 157 14.23 -6.77 -41.88
C LEU A 157 13.79 -7.79 -42.94
N ASP A 158 14.22 -7.60 -44.20
CA ASP A 158 13.96 -8.51 -45.32
C ASP A 158 15.23 -9.29 -45.74
N GLU A 159 16.10 -9.59 -44.78
CA GLU A 159 17.33 -10.39 -45.00
C GLU A 159 17.39 -11.59 -44.02
N LEU A 160 16.26 -12.26 -43.79
CA LEU A 160 16.18 -13.50 -43.02
C LEU A 160 15.28 -14.57 -43.67
N ALA A 161 14.75 -14.30 -44.87
CA ALA A 161 13.88 -15.22 -45.62
C ALA A 161 14.61 -16.08 -46.68
N ALA A 162 15.91 -15.90 -46.89
CA ALA A 162 16.67 -16.60 -47.95
C ALA A 162 17.46 -17.84 -47.46
N ALA A 163 17.35 -18.24 -46.19
CA ALA A 163 18.19 -19.28 -45.59
C ALA A 163 17.43 -20.51 -45.07
N SER A 164 16.30 -20.89 -45.71
CA SER A 164 15.59 -22.14 -45.40
C SER A 164 14.86 -22.71 -46.62
N THR A 165 15.62 -23.05 -47.66
CA THR A 165 15.25 -24.09 -48.64
C THR A 165 16.48 -24.97 -48.81
N GLU A 166 16.62 -25.92 -47.89
CA GLU A 166 17.43 -27.12 -48.09
C GLU A 166 16.51 -28.21 -48.66
N VAL A 167 17.12 -29.16 -49.37
CA VAL A 167 16.70 -30.57 -49.60
C VAL A 167 16.16 -30.94 -51.00
N ALA A 168 17.02 -31.71 -51.71
CA ALA A 168 16.80 -32.86 -52.63
C ALA A 168 15.93 -32.63 -53.90
N ASP A 169 16.12 -33.26 -55.06
CA ASP A 169 16.66 -34.55 -55.54
C ASP A 169 17.18 -34.28 -56.99
N GLY A 170 18.16 -34.98 -57.58
CA GLY A 170 18.07 -36.39 -57.95
C GLY A 170 17.39 -36.56 -59.33
N ASP A 171 18.19 -36.98 -60.32
CA ASP A 171 17.86 -37.71 -61.56
C ASP A 171 17.72 -36.99 -62.94
N GLU A 172 18.49 -37.60 -63.86
CA GLU A 172 18.56 -37.60 -65.35
C GLU A 172 18.94 -36.36 -66.17
#